data_AF-A0A6A2X8C3-F1
#
_entry.id   AF-A0A6A2X8C3-F1
#
_cell.length_a   1.000
_cell.length_b   1.000
_cell.length_c   1.000
_cell.angle_alpha   90.00
_cell.angle_beta   90.00
_cell.angle_gamma   90.00
#
_symmetry.space_group_name_H-M   'P 1'
#
loop_
_entity.id
_entity.type
_entity.pdbx_description
1 polymer ?
#
loop_
_entity_poly.entity_id
_entity_poly.type
_entity_poly.pdbx_seq_one_letter_code
_entity_poly.pdbx_strand_id
1 'polypeptide(L)'
;MDTSNPVMGSHLSSLFENSRKHKKEMGDDFLLVEHFVLAFMSDKRFGKQLFKNLQLSELALKDAVKAYLWFEIPTSLLSEREQGGLLRTAAAVIRLVSGRVGSNRGRGRGRVLG
;
A
#
# COMPACT_ATOMS: atom_id res chain seq x y z
N MET A 1 10.87 -18.10 -29.74
CA MET A 1 9.46 -17.66 -29.82
C MET A 1 9.48 -16.15 -29.88
N ASP A 2 9.17 -15.58 -31.03
CA ASP A 2 9.08 -14.13 -31.21
C ASP A 2 7.86 -13.61 -30.44
N THR A 3 8.10 -12.78 -29.43
CA THR A 3 7.05 -12.05 -28.71
C THR A 3 6.57 -10.81 -29.47
N SER A 4 6.80 -10.75 -30.79
CA SER A 4 6.56 -9.57 -31.63
C SER A 4 5.08 -9.16 -31.70
N ASN A 5 4.17 -10.08 -31.38
CA ASN A 5 2.74 -9.80 -31.20
C ASN A 5 2.26 -10.34 -29.84
N PRO A 6 2.47 -9.59 -28.74
CA PRO A 6 2.05 -10.05 -27.42
C PRO A 6 0.53 -10.05 -27.33
N VAL A 7 -0.06 -11.24 -27.26
CA VAL A 7 -1.50 -11.41 -27.04
C VAL A 7 -1.80 -11.16 -25.57
N MET A 8 -2.60 -10.13 -25.30
CA MET A 8 -3.04 -9.79 -23.95
C MET A 8 -4.18 -10.72 -23.52
N GLY A 9 -3.91 -11.62 -22.57
CA GLY A 9 -4.94 -12.46 -21.97
C GLY A 9 -5.97 -11.64 -21.18
N SER A 10 -7.21 -12.12 -21.13
CA SER A 10 -8.36 -11.43 -20.50
C SER A 10 -8.08 -10.96 -19.07
N HIS A 11 -7.39 -11.77 -18.27
CA HIS A 11 -7.04 -11.41 -16.90
C HIS A 11 -6.05 -10.25 -16.80
N LEU A 12 -5.08 -10.17 -17.72
CA LEU A 12 -4.17 -9.04 -17.80
C LEU A 12 -4.93 -7.79 -18.25
N SER A 13 -5.86 -7.91 -19.20
CA SER A 13 -6.74 -6.82 -19.61
C SER A 13 -7.58 -6.28 -18.45
N SER A 14 -8.19 -7.14 -17.64
CA SER A 14 -8.95 -6.74 -16.44
C SER A 14 -8.05 -6.07 -15.40
N LEU A 15 -6.81 -6.55 -15.23
CA LEU A 15 -5.84 -5.94 -14.31
C LEU A 15 -5.48 -4.51 -14.76
N PHE A 16 -5.23 -4.32 -16.06
CA PHE A 16 -4.99 -2.99 -16.64
C PHE A 16 -6.19 -2.06 -16.50
N GLU A 17 -7.40 -2.57 -16.69
CA GLU A 17 -8.62 -1.78 -16.51
C GLU A 17 -8.80 -1.33 -15.06
N ASN A 18 -8.56 -2.21 -14.09
CA ASN A 18 -8.59 -1.85 -12.67
C ASN A 18 -7.47 -0.86 -12.31
N SER A 19 -6.29 -1.00 -12.92
CA SER A 19 -5.19 -0.04 -12.74
C SER A 19 -5.59 1.37 -13.21
N ARG A 20 -6.27 1.47 -14.37
CA ARG A 20 -6.79 2.77 -14.87
C ARG A 20 -7.85 3.38 -13.96
N LYS A 21 -8.64 2.57 -13.26
CA LYS A 21 -9.58 3.08 -12.24
C LYS A 21 -8.82 3.73 -11.08
N HIS A 22 -7.79 3.08 -10.56
CA HIS A 22 -6.96 3.65 -9.50
C HIS A 22 -6.22 4.92 -9.94
N LYS A 23 -5.71 4.98 -11.18
CA LYS A 23 -5.16 6.22 -11.76
C LYS A 23 -6.17 7.38 -11.67
N LYS A 24 -7.40 7.14 -12.11
CA LYS A 24 -8.46 8.13 -12.08
C LYS A 24 -8.84 8.53 -10.65
N GLU A 25 -8.91 7.57 -9.73
CA GLU A 25 -9.18 7.81 -8.31
C GLU A 25 -8.08 8.63 -7.62
N MET A 26 -6.83 8.47 -8.04
CA MET A 26 -5.66 9.17 -7.49
C MET A 26 -5.42 10.53 -8.13
N GLY A 27 -6.01 10.79 -9.30
CA GLY A 27 -5.85 12.05 -10.02
C GLY A 27 -4.55 12.12 -10.82
N ASP A 28 -3.93 10.99 -11.10
CA ASP A 28 -2.63 10.94 -11.78
C ASP A 28 -2.79 11.07 -13.29
N ASP A 29 -1.83 11.75 -13.93
CA ASP A 29 -1.80 11.95 -15.38
C ASP A 29 -1.34 10.70 -16.13
N PHE A 30 -0.57 9.82 -15.49
CA PHE A 30 0.03 8.63 -16.10
C PHE A 30 -0.31 7.34 -15.34
N LEU A 31 -0.26 6.22 -16.06
CA LEU A 31 -0.46 4.90 -15.46
C LEU A 31 0.87 4.39 -14.89
N LEU A 32 1.11 4.69 -13.62
CA LEU A 32 2.28 4.26 -12.86
C LEU A 32 2.19 2.83 -12.31
N VAL A 33 3.31 2.29 -11.82
CA VAL A 33 3.45 0.93 -11.26
C VAL A 33 2.55 0.75 -10.03
N GLU A 34 2.37 1.81 -9.26
CA GLU A 34 1.55 1.90 -8.06
C GLU A 34 0.09 1.52 -8.33
N HIS A 35 -0.47 2.01 -9.43
CA HIS A 35 -1.82 1.64 -9.88
C HIS A 35 -1.94 0.16 -10.18
N PHE A 36 -0.87 -0.41 -10.72
CA PHE A 36 -0.78 -1.82 -11.05
C PHE A 36 -0.74 -2.69 -9.80
N VAL A 37 0.07 -2.27 -8.81
CA VAL A 37 0.13 -2.89 -7.48
C VAL A 37 -1.24 -2.86 -6.79
N LEU A 38 -1.95 -1.72 -6.84
CA LEU A 38 -3.30 -1.60 -6.29
C LEU A 38 -4.31 -2.51 -6.99
N ALA A 39 -4.23 -2.64 -8.31
CA ALA A 39 -5.15 -3.49 -9.06
C ALA A 39 -5.09 -4.97 -8.63
N PHE A 40 -3.96 -5.44 -8.10
CA PHE A 40 -3.84 -6.80 -7.55
C PHE A 40 -4.72 -7.04 -6.31
N MET A 41 -5.17 -6.01 -5.59
CA MET A 41 -6.18 -6.16 -4.52
C MET A 41 -7.51 -6.71 -5.06
N SER A 42 -7.81 -6.47 -6.34
CA SER A 42 -9.01 -6.97 -7.01
C SER A 42 -8.77 -8.25 -7.82
N ASP A 43 -7.52 -8.69 -7.98
CA ASP A 43 -7.17 -9.89 -8.76
C ASP A 43 -7.63 -11.16 -8.04
N LYS A 44 -8.54 -11.89 -8.69
CA LYS A 44 -9.13 -13.13 -8.14
C LYS A 44 -8.22 -14.36 -8.27
N ARG A 45 -7.12 -14.28 -9.03
CA ARG A 45 -6.24 -15.43 -9.30
C ARG A 45 -5.28 -15.66 -8.15
N PHE A 46 -4.49 -14.64 -7.81
CA PHE A 46 -3.55 -14.72 -6.71
C PHE A 46 -3.50 -13.44 -5.88
N GLY A 47 -3.77 -12.26 -6.45
CA GLY A 47 -3.55 -10.99 -5.77
C GLY A 47 -4.35 -10.85 -4.47
N LYS A 48 -5.65 -11.17 -4.48
CA LYS A 48 -6.47 -11.18 -3.27
C LYS A 48 -5.92 -12.08 -2.16
N GLN A 49 -5.47 -13.29 -2.52
CA GLN A 49 -4.92 -14.22 -1.55
C GLN A 49 -3.54 -13.78 -1.05
N LEU A 50 -2.71 -13.23 -1.95
CA LEU A 50 -1.40 -12.69 -1.64
C LEU A 50 -1.50 -11.59 -0.57
N PHE A 51 -2.37 -10.60 -0.76
CA PHE A 51 -2.53 -9.51 0.22
C PHE A 51 -3.13 -9.97 1.54
N LYS A 52 -4.06 -10.96 1.51
CA LYS A 52 -4.55 -11.60 2.73
C LYS A 52 -3.44 -12.28 3.51
N ASN A 53 -2.57 -13.04 2.83
CA ASN A 53 -1.44 -13.73 3.45
C ASN A 53 -0.44 -12.73 4.07
N LEU A 54 -0.25 -11.58 3.42
CA LEU A 54 0.59 -10.49 3.94
C LEU A 54 -0.09 -9.62 5.01
N GLN A 55 -1.35 -9.88 5.35
CA GLN A 55 -2.17 -9.08 6.27
C GLN A 55 -2.20 -7.58 5.88
N LEU A 56 -2.24 -7.33 4.57
CA LEU A 56 -2.29 -6.00 3.96
C LEU A 56 -3.74 -5.65 3.64
N SER A 57 -4.24 -4.56 4.23
CA SER A 57 -5.55 -4.02 3.89
C SER A 57 -5.46 -3.06 2.70
N GLU A 58 -6.57 -2.87 1.99
CA GLU A 58 -6.64 -1.92 0.87
C GLU A 58 -6.28 -0.50 1.32
N LEU A 59 -6.79 -0.08 2.48
CA LEU A 59 -6.48 1.23 3.07
C LEU A 59 -4.96 1.38 3.31
N ALA A 60 -4.34 0.39 3.97
CA ALA A 60 -2.91 0.45 4.27
C ALA A 60 -2.05 0.47 2.99
N LEU A 61 -2.46 -0.27 1.95
CA LEU A 61 -1.76 -0.27 0.68
C LEU A 61 -1.93 1.07 -0.06
N LYS A 62 -3.13 1.64 -0.09
CA LYS A 62 -3.38 2.97 -0.70
C LYS A 62 -2.59 4.06 0.00
N ASP A 63 -2.52 4.03 1.33
CA ASP A 63 -1.74 5.01 2.11
C ASP A 63 -0.24 4.87 1.83
N ALA A 64 0.28 3.64 1.77
CA ALA A 64 1.67 3.38 1.41
C ALA A 64 1.98 3.86 -0.01
N VAL A 65 1.15 3.50 -0.98
CA VAL A 65 1.29 3.94 -2.39
C VAL A 65 1.30 5.45 -2.51
N LYS A 66 0.35 6.15 -1.86
CA LYS A 66 0.33 7.62 -1.87
C LYS A 66 1.60 8.23 -1.29
N ALA A 67 2.16 7.63 -0.24
CA ALA A 67 3.42 8.10 0.32
C ALA A 67 4.60 7.94 -0.65
N TYR A 68 4.65 6.86 -1.43
CA TYR A 68 5.68 6.66 -2.45
C TYR A 68 5.49 7.57 -3.67
N LEU A 69 4.24 7.72 -4.14
CA LEU A 69 3.90 8.62 -5.24
C LEU A 69 4.25 10.08 -4.90
N TRP A 70 4.10 10.45 -3.63
CA TRP A 70 4.51 11.74 -3.10
C TRP A 70 6.04 11.90 -2.97
N PHE A 71 6.76 10.80 -2.76
CA PHE A 71 8.22 10.83 -2.62
C PHE A 71 8.93 11.13 -3.95
N GLU A 72 8.30 10.82 -5.09
CA GLU A 72 8.80 11.21 -6.41
C GLU A 72 8.53 12.68 -6.78
N ILE A 73 7.72 13.41 -6.00
CA ILE A 73 7.62 14.87 -6.12
C ILE A 73 8.75 15.49 -5.26
N PRO A 74 9.68 16.26 -5.86
CA PRO A 74 10.68 16.99 -5.09
C PRO A 74 10.01 17.79 -3.98
N THR A 75 10.47 17.62 -2.74
CA THR A 75 9.88 18.27 -1.55
C THR A 75 9.89 19.81 -1.66
N SER A 76 10.74 20.34 -2.55
CA SER A 76 10.81 21.74 -2.96
C SER A 76 9.60 22.25 -3.74
N LEU A 77 8.73 21.38 -4.25
CA LEU A 77 7.50 21.74 -4.97
C LEU A 77 6.25 21.75 -4.07
N LEU A 78 6.41 21.49 -2.77
CA LEU A 78 5.29 21.33 -1.83
C LEU A 78 5.14 22.55 -0.93
N SER A 79 3.89 22.99 -0.74
CA SER A 79 3.60 24.08 0.19
C SER A 79 3.76 23.62 1.65
N GLU A 80 4.07 24.55 2.58
CA GLU A 80 4.22 24.26 4.02
C GLU A 80 3.01 23.51 4.63
N ARG A 81 1.80 23.73 4.07
CA ARG A 81 0.57 23.07 4.52
C ARG A 81 0.57 21.57 4.24
N GLU A 82 1.21 21.15 3.15
CA GLU A 82 1.29 19.75 2.73
C GLU A 82 2.44 19.03 3.43
N GLN A 83 3.54 19.74 3.69
CA GLN A 83 4.67 19.25 4.48
C GLN A 83 4.25 18.89 5.93
N GLY A 84 3.38 19.71 6.54
CA GLY A 84 2.83 19.45 7.86
C GLY A 84 1.91 18.21 7.93
N GLY A 85 1.23 17.86 6.84
CA GLY A 85 0.43 16.64 6.72
C GLY A 85 1.31 15.38 6.60
N LEU A 86 2.43 15.49 5.87
CA LEU A 86 3.35 14.40 5.60
C LEU A 86 4.01 13.84 6.87
N LEU A 87 4.44 14.71 7.78
CA LEU A 87 5.03 14.31 9.08
C LEU A 87 4.06 13.46 9.92
N ARG A 88 2.75 13.72 9.81
CA ARG A 88 1.73 12.99 10.58
C ARG A 88 1.45 11.61 9.99
N THR A 89 1.39 11.50 8.66
CA THR A 89 1.18 10.23 7.96
C THR A 89 2.39 9.31 8.07
N ALA A 90 3.61 9.83 7.89
CA ALA A 90 4.84 9.06 8.07
C ALA A 90 4.99 8.56 9.52
N ALA A 91 4.70 9.40 10.51
CA ALA A 91 4.70 8.99 11.92
C ALA A 91 3.67 7.90 12.23
N ALA A 92 2.49 7.93 11.59
CA ALA A 92 1.48 6.89 11.74
C ALA A 92 1.93 5.54 11.16
N VAL A 93 2.58 5.54 9.99
CA VAL A 93 3.14 4.32 9.37
C VAL A 93 4.28 3.75 10.23
N ILE A 94 5.21 4.59 10.67
CA ILE A 94 6.31 4.16 11.56
C ILE A 94 5.75 3.57 12.86
N ARG A 95 4.70 4.16 13.44
CA ARG A 95 4.05 3.66 14.65
C ARG A 95 3.30 2.35 14.42
N LEU A 96 2.68 2.15 13.26
CA LEU A 96 2.00 0.90 12.89
C LEU A 96 3.00 -0.25 12.71
N VAL A 97 4.14 0.02 12.08
CA VAL A 97 5.21 -0.97 11.88
C VAL A 97 5.93 -1.28 13.20
N SER A 98 6.20 -0.28 14.03
CA SER A 98 6.88 -0.47 15.32
C SER A 98 5.99 -1.08 16.40
N GLY A 99 4.66 -0.91 16.32
CA GLY A 99 3.69 -1.47 17.28
C GLY A 99 3.49 -2.99 17.18
N ARG A 100 3.98 -3.65 16.13
CA ARG A 100 3.94 -5.12 16.00
C ARG A 100 5.09 -5.84 16.71
N VAL A 101 6.09 -5.13 17.22
CA VAL A 101 7.19 -5.70 18.01
C VAL A 101 7.02 -5.30 19.48
N GLY A 102 6.52 -6.22 20.30
CA GLY A 102 6.72 -6.17 21.75
C GLY A 102 5.52 -5.82 22.63
N SER A 103 4.42 -6.58 22.54
CA SER A 103 3.50 -6.74 23.68
C SER A 103 3.63 -8.15 24.25
N ASN A 104 4.61 -8.33 25.13
CA ASN A 104 4.56 -9.41 26.11
C ASN A 104 4.96 -8.87 27.49
N ARG A 105 4.04 -8.14 28.12
CA ARG A 105 4.10 -7.87 29.55
C ARG A 105 3.28 -8.95 30.27
N GLY A 106 3.94 -10.06 30.59
CA GLY A 106 3.44 -11.04 31.54
C GLY A 106 3.29 -10.41 32.92
N ARG A 107 2.08 -9.99 33.26
CA ARG A 107 1.71 -9.48 34.59
C ARG A 107 1.28 -10.64 35.47
N GLY A 108 2.24 -11.36 36.05
CA GLY A 108 1.99 -12.35 37.08
C GLY A 108 1.84 -11.68 38.45
N ARG A 109 0.61 -11.55 38.95
CA ARG A 109 0.31 -11.20 40.35
C ARG A 109 -0.04 -12.47 41.13
N GLY A 110 0.70 -12.71 42.21
CA GLY A 110 0.16 -13.27 43.46
C GLY A 110 0.58 -14.70 43.83
N ARG A 111 1.37 -14.83 44.90
CA ARG A 111 0.91 -15.36 46.20
C ARG A 111 2.01 -15.24 47.26
N VAL A 112 1.71 -14.46 48.29
CA VAL A 112 2.37 -14.52 49.61
C VAL A 112 1.82 -15.76 50.31
N LEU A 113 2.67 -16.71 50.69
CA LEU A 113 2.48 -17.65 51.80
C LEU A 113 3.85 -18.21 52.21
N GLY A 114 4.15 -18.17 53.52
CA GLY A 114 5.31 -18.78 54.15
C GLY A 114 6.10 -17.81 55.00
#